data_AF-A0A836QDN6-F1
#
_entry.id   AF-A0A836QDN6-F1
#
_cell.length_a   1.000
_cell.length_b   1.000
_cell.length_c   1.000
_cell.angle_alpha   90.00
_cell.angle_beta   90.00
_cell.angle_gamma   90.00
#
_symmetry.space_group_name_H-M   'P 1'
#
loop_
_entity.id
_entity.type
_entity.pdbx_description
1 polymer ?
#
loop_
_entity_poly.entity_id
_entity_poly.type
_entity_poly.pdbx_seq_one_letter_code
_entity_poly.pdbx_strand_id
1 'polypeptide(L)'
;MGNWQQSFFGFRRENGRVGVRNHVLILPVDDISNAAVEMVGHNIKGTLAIPHSYGRLQFGADLELFFHTIIGTGRNPNVAAVVVIGIEPGWTQRVVDG
;
A
#
# COMPACT_ATOMS: atom_id res chain seq x y z
N MET A 1 -20.00 -2.82 -37.99
CA MET A 1 -19.24 -3.25 -36.79
C MET A 1 -20.07 -2.84 -35.58
N GLY A 2 -20.48 -3.78 -34.73
CA GLY A 2 -21.39 -3.48 -33.61
C GLY A 2 -20.74 -2.59 -32.55
N ASN A 3 -21.47 -1.60 -32.05
CA ASN A 3 -21.09 -0.76 -30.92
C ASN A 3 -21.16 -1.59 -29.63
N TRP A 4 -20.06 -2.25 -29.27
CA TRP A 4 -19.93 -2.88 -27.95
C TRP A 4 -19.43 -1.84 -26.95
N GLN A 5 -20.27 -1.50 -25.99
CA GLN A 5 -19.91 -0.60 -24.90
C GLN A 5 -18.90 -1.31 -23.98
N GLN A 6 -17.63 -0.89 -24.00
CA GLN A 6 -16.57 -1.50 -23.20
C GLN A 6 -16.63 -0.98 -21.76
N SER A 7 -17.39 -1.67 -20.91
CA SER A 7 -17.51 -1.37 -19.48
C SER A 7 -17.20 -2.60 -18.62
N PHE A 8 -16.76 -2.38 -17.38
CA PHE A 8 -16.56 -3.43 -16.38
C PHE A 8 -17.03 -2.95 -15.00
N PHE A 9 -17.34 -3.89 -14.10
CA PHE A 9 -17.61 -3.59 -12.70
C PHE A 9 -16.29 -3.37 -11.96
N GLY A 10 -16.07 -2.14 -11.47
CA GLY A 10 -14.84 -1.77 -10.78
C GLY A 10 -15.09 -0.93 -9.52
N PHE A 11 -14.07 -0.86 -8.67
CA PHE A 11 -14.07 -0.06 -7.44
C PHE A 11 -13.57 1.35 -7.76
N ARG A 12 -14.49 2.31 -7.85
CA ARG A 12 -14.17 3.71 -8.10
C ARG A 12 -13.60 4.35 -6.83
N ARG A 13 -12.50 5.09 -6.98
CA ARG A 13 -11.86 5.88 -5.92
C ARG A 13 -12.26 7.35 -6.02
N GLU A 14 -12.08 8.09 -4.94
CA GLU A 14 -12.41 9.53 -4.87
C GLU A 14 -11.63 10.35 -5.90
N ASN A 15 -10.39 9.96 -6.21
CA ASN A 15 -9.55 10.57 -7.24
C ASN A 15 -9.92 10.15 -8.69
N GLY A 16 -11.03 9.44 -8.89
CA GLY A 16 -11.53 9.03 -10.19
C GLY A 16 -10.88 7.79 -10.80
N ARG A 17 -9.77 7.27 -10.24
CA ARG A 17 -9.16 6.00 -10.68
C ARG A 17 -10.07 4.83 -10.29
N VAL A 18 -9.93 3.71 -11.01
CA VAL A 18 -10.79 2.53 -10.82
C VAL A 18 -9.92 1.28 -10.66
N GLY A 19 -10.16 0.52 -9.59
CA GLY A 19 -9.54 -0.78 -9.33
C GLY A 19 -10.42 -1.94 -9.81
N VAL A 20 -9.77 -3.04 -10.20
CA VAL A 20 -10.44 -4.33 -10.48
C VAL A 20 -10.48 -5.23 -9.23
N ARG A 21 -9.81 -4.82 -8.14
CA ARG A 21 -9.84 -5.45 -6.82
C ARG A 21 -10.07 -4.39 -5.72
N ASN A 22 -10.35 -4.84 -4.50
CA ASN A 22 -10.65 -3.97 -3.35
C ASN A 22 -9.94 -4.43 -2.07
N HIS A 23 -8.61 -4.37 -2.08
CA HIS A 23 -7.79 -4.82 -0.96
C HIS A 23 -7.73 -3.79 0.17
N VAL A 24 -7.64 -4.28 1.41
CA VAL A 24 -7.16 -3.49 2.55
C VAL A 24 -5.74 -3.96 2.83
N LEU A 25 -4.76 -3.09 2.65
CA LEU A 25 -3.36 -3.44 2.88
C LEU A 25 -2.95 -3.16 4.31
N ILE A 26 -1.98 -3.94 4.78
CA ILE A 26 -1.19 -3.63 5.98
C ILE A 26 0.25 -3.51 5.48
N LEU A 27 0.82 -2.31 5.58
CA LEU A 27 2.13 -1.98 5.01
C LEU A 27 3.13 -1.66 6.12
N PRO A 28 4.29 -2.34 6.15
CA PRO A 28 5.42 -1.92 6.97
C PRO A 28 6.09 -0.69 6.37
N VAL A 29 6.65 0.17 7.22
CA VAL A 29 7.57 1.25 6.79
C VAL A 29 9.03 0.77 6.81
N ASP A 30 9.31 -0.30 7.56
CA ASP A 30 10.63 -0.89 7.73
C ASP A 30 10.51 -2.40 7.94
N ASP A 31 11.59 -3.11 7.69
CA ASP A 31 11.68 -4.56 7.82
C ASP A 31 11.43 -5.06 9.25
N ILE A 32 11.80 -4.29 10.27
CA ILE A 32 11.52 -4.59 11.68
C ILE A 32 10.00 -4.68 11.93
N SER A 33 9.22 -3.85 11.26
CA SER A 33 7.76 -3.79 11.38
C SER A 33 7.04 -4.96 10.67
N ASN A 34 7.73 -5.76 9.83
CA ASN A 34 7.12 -6.86 9.09
C ASN A 34 6.39 -7.86 10.00
N ALA A 35 7.00 -8.26 11.12
CA ALA A 35 6.40 -9.23 12.02
C ALA A 35 5.06 -8.73 12.60
N ALA A 36 4.96 -7.43 12.90
CA ALA A 36 3.71 -6.82 13.35
C ALA A 36 2.66 -6.82 12.23
N VAL A 37 3.05 -6.43 11.02
CA VAL A 37 2.19 -6.42 9.82
C VAL A 37 1.62 -7.80 9.50
N GLU A 38 2.48 -8.82 9.50
CA GLU A 38 2.10 -10.22 9.26
C GLU A 38 1.16 -10.72 10.36
N MET A 39 1.42 -10.38 11.63
CA MET A 39 0.56 -10.77 12.74
C MET A 39 -0.82 -10.12 12.64
N VAL A 40 -0.91 -8.84 12.28
CA VAL A 40 -2.20 -8.18 12.05
C VAL A 40 -2.91 -8.85 10.88
N GLY A 41 -2.23 -9.13 9.77
CA GLY A 41 -2.80 -9.82 8.61
C GLY A 41 -3.28 -11.25 8.92
N HIS A 42 -2.57 -11.95 9.80
CA HIS A 42 -2.97 -13.27 10.27
C HIS A 42 -4.27 -13.21 11.07
N ASN A 43 -4.44 -12.21 11.94
CA ASN A 43 -5.60 -12.08 12.81
C ASN A 43 -6.82 -11.44 12.12
N ILE A 44 -6.61 -10.48 11.23
CA ILE A 44 -7.69 -9.71 10.58
C ILE A 44 -7.91 -10.21 9.16
N LYS A 45 -8.89 -11.09 8.99
CA LYS A 45 -9.21 -11.70 7.69
C LYS A 45 -9.67 -10.65 6.67
N GLY A 46 -9.34 -10.88 5.41
CA GLY A 46 -9.66 -9.97 4.31
C GLY A 46 -8.67 -8.81 4.12
N THR A 47 -7.68 -8.68 5.02
CA THR A 47 -6.53 -7.80 4.82
C THR A 47 -5.39 -8.52 4.09
N LEU A 48 -4.48 -7.74 3.52
CA LEU A 48 -3.29 -8.24 2.82
C LEU A 48 -2.05 -7.56 3.39
N ALA A 49 -1.26 -8.31 4.14
CA ALA A 49 0.08 -7.92 4.58
C ALA A 49 1.05 -7.95 3.38
N ILE A 50 1.85 -6.90 3.20
CA ILE A 50 2.89 -6.85 2.17
C ILE A 50 4.24 -6.53 2.83
N PRO A 51 4.93 -7.54 3.39
CA PRO A 51 6.25 -7.36 3.97
C PRO A 51 7.31 -7.09 2.89
N HIS A 52 8.40 -6.43 3.27
CA HIS A 52 9.54 -6.17 2.38
C HIS A 52 10.87 -6.24 3.13
N SER A 53 11.97 -6.42 2.39
CA SER A 53 13.31 -6.60 2.99
C SER A 53 14.03 -5.29 3.31
N TYR A 54 13.48 -4.13 2.93
CA TYR A 54 14.15 -2.84 3.12
C TYR A 54 13.98 -2.30 4.55
N GLY A 55 15.11 -1.92 5.15
CA GLY A 55 15.17 -1.36 6.50
C GLY A 55 15.58 0.11 6.52
N ARG A 56 16.03 0.58 7.69
CA ARG A 56 16.31 2.00 7.96
C ARG A 56 17.71 2.48 7.60
N LEU A 57 18.50 1.67 6.90
CA LEU A 57 19.88 1.98 6.49
C LEU A 57 19.97 2.49 5.04
N GLN A 58 18.86 2.97 4.50
CA GLN A 58 18.79 3.56 3.16
C GLN A 58 19.05 5.06 3.23
N PHE A 59 19.69 5.60 2.19
CA PHE A 59 20.06 7.02 2.12
C PHE A 59 19.92 7.57 0.70
N GLY A 60 19.77 8.89 0.60
CA GLY A 60 19.76 9.59 -0.68
C GLY A 60 18.72 9.03 -1.66
N ALA A 61 19.12 8.79 -2.91
CA ALA A 61 18.23 8.34 -3.97
C ALA A 61 17.56 6.98 -3.69
N ASP A 62 18.22 6.09 -2.94
CA ASP A 62 17.67 4.78 -2.58
C ASP A 62 16.50 4.93 -1.60
N LEU A 63 16.69 5.76 -0.57
CA LEU A 63 15.63 6.08 0.40
C LEU A 63 14.43 6.76 -0.28
N GLU A 64 14.68 7.66 -1.24
CA GLU A 64 13.62 8.32 -1.99
C GLU A 64 12.85 7.33 -2.89
N LEU A 65 13.55 6.41 -3.55
CA LEU A 65 12.93 5.34 -4.33
C LEU A 65 12.07 4.43 -3.45
N PHE A 66 12.55 4.10 -2.25
CA PHE A 66 11.79 3.33 -1.27
C PHE A 66 10.46 4.01 -0.94
N PHE A 67 10.48 5.29 -0.57
CA PHE A 67 9.25 6.02 -0.28
C PHE A 67 8.30 6.07 -1.48
N HIS A 68 8.80 6.38 -2.68
CA HIS A 68 7.97 6.36 -3.89
C HIS A 68 7.32 4.98 -4.14
N THR A 69 8.05 3.90 -3.87
CA THR A 69 7.57 2.54 -4.10
C THR A 69 6.48 2.15 -3.10
N ILE A 70 6.69 2.39 -1.81
CA ILE A 70 5.70 2.09 -0.77
C ILE A 70 4.45 2.96 -0.90
N ILE A 71 4.62 4.25 -1.12
CA ILE A 71 3.50 5.17 -1.37
C ILE A 71 2.73 4.73 -2.62
N GLY A 72 3.45 4.40 -3.71
CA GLY A 72 2.84 3.88 -4.93
C GLY A 72 2.06 2.58 -4.71
N THR A 73 2.54 1.71 -3.82
CA THR A 73 1.86 0.47 -3.42
C THR A 73 0.53 0.77 -2.75
N GLY A 74 0.52 1.70 -1.78
CA GLY A 74 -0.71 2.14 -1.11
C GLY A 74 -1.69 2.87 -2.02
N ARG A 75 -1.19 3.64 -3.00
CA ARG A 75 -2.00 4.43 -3.95
C ARG A 75 -2.51 3.66 -5.16
N ASN A 76 -2.24 2.35 -5.24
CA ASN A 76 -2.76 1.52 -6.31
C ASN A 76 -4.30 1.51 -6.25
N PRO A 77 -5.03 1.71 -7.36
CA PRO A 77 -6.49 1.76 -7.32
C PRO A 77 -7.15 0.43 -6.88
N ASN A 78 -6.42 -0.68 -6.89
CA ASN A 78 -6.87 -1.95 -6.31
C ASN A 78 -6.86 -1.98 -4.77
N VAL A 79 -6.30 -0.94 -4.14
CA VAL A 79 -6.24 -0.77 -2.70
C VAL A 79 -7.31 0.23 -2.28
N ALA A 80 -8.17 -0.20 -1.37
CA ALA A 80 -9.26 0.59 -0.81
C ALA A 80 -8.80 1.43 0.38
N ALA A 81 -7.95 0.83 1.22
CA ALA A 81 -7.41 1.43 2.42
C ALA A 81 -6.07 0.76 2.77
N VAL A 82 -5.26 1.47 3.54
CA VAL A 82 -3.96 1.02 4.02
C VAL A 82 -3.87 1.30 5.51
N VAL A 83 -3.40 0.32 6.28
CA VAL A 83 -2.88 0.51 7.63
C VAL A 83 -1.36 0.52 7.52
N VAL A 84 -0.73 1.63 7.90
CA VAL A 84 0.73 1.78 7.88
C VAL A 84 1.26 1.50 9.28
N ILE A 85 2.24 0.60 9.40
CA ILE A 85 2.90 0.25 10.65
C ILE A 85 4.39 0.60 10.53
N GLY A 86 4.87 1.48 11.39
CA GLY A 86 6.28 1.81 11.49
C GLY A 86 6.66 2.15 12.94
N ILE A 87 7.96 2.10 13.23
CA ILE A 87 8.49 2.34 14.58
C ILE A 87 8.91 3.79 14.83
N GLU A 88 8.90 4.64 13.80
CA GLU A 88 9.31 6.05 13.87
C GLU A 88 8.28 6.96 13.18
N PRO A 89 7.80 8.01 13.86
CA PRO A 89 6.65 8.78 13.39
C PRO A 89 6.88 9.55 12.09
N GLY A 90 8.07 10.07 11.82
CA GLY A 90 8.36 10.90 10.65
C GLY A 90 8.26 10.13 9.33
N TRP A 91 8.92 8.97 9.22
CA TRP A 91 8.83 8.13 8.03
C TRP A 91 7.44 7.53 7.86
N THR A 92 6.80 7.14 8.97
CA THR A 92 5.41 6.67 8.94
C THR A 92 4.46 7.74 8.42
N GLN A 93 4.56 8.98 8.93
CA GLN A 93 3.72 10.08 8.47
C GLN A 93 3.96 10.40 7.00
N ARG A 94 5.21 10.40 6.55
CA ARG A 94 5.56 10.59 5.13
C ARG A 94 4.87 9.57 4.22
N VAL A 95 4.78 8.31 4.62
CA VAL A 95 4.08 7.28 3.87
C VAL A 95 2.56 7.48 3.91
N VAL A 96 2.01 7.87 5.06
CA VAL A 96 0.56 8.12 5.24
C VAL A 96 0.07 9.32 4.42
N ASP A 97 0.85 10.39 4.34
CA ASP A 97 0.52 11.60 3.58
C ASP A 97 0.64 11.41 2.06
N GLY A 98 1.32 10.33 1.65
CA GLY A 98 1.81 10.09 0.29
C GLY A 98 0.77 9.71 -0.75
#